data_AF-A0AAV7BG42-F1
#
_entry.id   AF-A0AAV7BG42-F1
#
_cell.length_a   1.000
_cell.length_b   1.000
_cell.length_c   1.000
_cell.angle_alpha   90.00
_cell.angle_beta   90.00
_cell.angle_gamma   90.00
#
_symmetry.space_group_name_H-M   'P 1'
#
loop_
_entity.id
_entity.type
_entity.pdbx_description
1 polymer ?
#
loop_
_entity_poly.entity_id
_entity_poly.type
_entity_poly.pdbx_seq_one_letter_code
_entity_poly.pdbx_strand_id
1 'polypeptide(L)'
;SLYSLNYEPLLKSINADLAKWKGLGLSWFGRMNVLKMDILPRLLYLFQTVPMDIPRAFFTTLHKAARQFIWRDTAPRIRRSLLTRPKRLGGAGLPDFTTYHRAAIGACILDLFHHKEDKIWVRSELDLSSPH
;
A
#
# COMPACT_ATOMS: atom_id res chain seq x y z
N SER A 1 -9.50 13.62 -12.27
CA SER A 1 -9.55 12.19 -12.67
C SER A 1 -9.75 11.34 -11.43
N LEU A 2 -10.18 10.08 -11.56
CA LEU A 2 -10.30 9.17 -10.40
C LEU A 2 -8.98 9.05 -9.63
N TYR A 3 -7.86 9.11 -10.35
CA TYR A 3 -6.52 9.17 -9.76
C TYR A 3 -6.32 10.41 -8.87
N SER A 4 -6.57 11.61 -9.41
CA SER A 4 -6.29 12.87 -8.71
C SER A 4 -7.18 13.08 -7.49
N LEU A 5 -8.37 12.49 -7.45
CA LEU A 5 -9.28 12.58 -6.31
C LEU A 5 -8.90 11.65 -5.15
N ASN A 6 -8.23 10.52 -5.43
CA ASN A 6 -7.97 9.49 -4.43
C ASN A 6 -6.48 9.40 -4.05
N TYR A 7 -5.61 9.26 -5.06
CA TYR A 7 -4.18 8.95 -4.84
C TYR A 7 -3.34 10.18 -4.54
N GLU A 8 -3.60 11.32 -5.19
CA GLU A 8 -2.85 12.55 -4.94
C GLU A 8 -3.04 13.10 -3.51
N PRO A 9 -4.27 13.16 -2.95
CA PRO A 9 -4.48 13.61 -1.58
C PRO A 9 -3.84 12.65 -0.59
N LEU A 10 -3.93 11.33 -0.83
CA LEU A 10 -3.28 10.34 0.02
C LEU A 10 -1.76 10.52 0.02
N LEU A 11 -1.14 10.70 -1.15
CA LEU A 11 0.30 10.92 -1.25
C LEU A 11 0.74 12.19 -0.51
N LYS A 12 -0.04 13.27 -0.60
CA LYS A 12 0.21 14.52 0.15
C LYS A 12 0.12 14.28 1.65
N SER A 13 -0.92 13.60 2.12
CA SER A 13 -1.10 13.26 3.54
C SER A 13 0.04 12.39 4.06
N ILE A 14 0.43 11.33 3.33
CA ILE A 14 1.56 10.47 3.69
C ILE A 14 2.85 11.29 3.80
N ASN A 15 3.13 12.16 2.82
CA ASN A 15 4.34 12.98 2.86
C ASN A 15 4.36 13.94 4.06
N ALA A 16 3.23 14.55 4.41
CA ALA A 16 3.10 15.40 5.58
C ALA A 16 3.31 14.63 6.90
N ASP A 17 2.69 13.45 7.02
CA ASP A 17 2.81 12.58 8.19
C ASP A 17 4.26 12.09 8.37
N LEU A 18 4.91 11.64 7.29
CA LEU A 18 6.32 11.23 7.33
C LEU A 18 7.25 12.38 7.69
N ALA A 19 7.00 13.60 7.19
CA ALA A 19 7.76 14.79 7.56
C ALA A 19 7.61 15.12 9.05
N LYS A 20 6.39 15.05 9.59
CA LYS A 20 6.11 15.24 11.02
C LYS A 20 6.79 14.18 11.89
N TRP A 21 6.67 12.90 11.52
CA TRP A 21 7.24 11.80 12.30
C TRP A 21 8.76 11.67 12.17
N LYS A 22 9.36 12.31 11.16
CA LYS A 22 10.81 12.33 11.00
C LYS A 22 11.52 12.97 12.19
N GLY A 23 10.92 13.98 12.81
CA GLY A 23 11.43 14.64 14.02
C GLY A 23 11.36 13.77 15.27
N LEU A 24 10.62 12.66 15.25
CA LEU A 24 10.54 11.74 16.37
C LEU A 24 11.84 10.95 16.53
N GLY A 25 12.22 10.70 17.79
CA GLY A 25 13.37 9.87 18.20
C GLY A 25 13.24 8.38 17.87
N LEU A 26 12.48 8.00 16.85
CA LEU A 26 12.25 6.61 16.47
C LEU A 26 13.54 5.91 16.04
N SER A 27 13.67 4.65 16.46
CA SER A 27 14.70 3.74 15.97
C SER A 27 14.49 3.43 14.49
N TRP A 28 15.53 2.89 13.83
CA TRP A 28 15.45 2.48 12.43
C TRP A 28 14.33 1.44 12.19
N PHE A 29 14.20 0.45 13.07
CA PHE A 29 13.11 -0.53 13.04
C PHE A 29 11.75 0.10 13.38
N GLY A 30 11.70 1.07 14.30
CA GLY A 30 10.47 1.80 14.61
C GLY A 30 9.91 2.52 13.39
N ARG A 31 10.77 3.18 12.61
CA ARG A 31 10.36 3.81 11.34
C ARG A 31 9.85 2.81 10.31
N MET A 32 10.51 1.66 10.18
CA MET A 32 10.02 0.60 9.30
C MET A 32 8.65 0.09 9.72
N ASN A 33 8.40 -0.04 11.02
CA ASN A 33 7.11 -0.46 11.54
C ASN A 33 6.01 0.57 11.28
N VAL A 34 6.29 1.87 11.40
CA VAL A 34 5.35 2.93 11.00
C VAL A 34 4.92 2.77 9.54
N LEU A 35 5.87 2.53 8.63
CA LEU A 35 5.53 2.30 7.22
C LEU A 35 4.66 1.04 7.01
N LYS A 36 4.89 0.00 7.81
CA LYS A 36 4.13 -1.27 7.72
C LYS A 36 2.74 -1.19 8.33
N MET A 37 2.59 -0.46 9.43
CA MET A 37 1.38 -0.48 10.24
C MET A 37 0.45 0.70 9.97
N ASP A 38 0.97 1.83 9.49
CA ASP A 38 0.14 3.00 9.18
C ASP A 38 0.06 3.26 7.66
N ILE A 39 1.20 3.38 6.99
CA ILE A 39 1.23 3.76 5.57
C ILE A 39 0.71 2.64 4.66
N LEU A 40 1.17 1.40 4.88
CA LEU A 40 0.80 0.26 4.05
C LEU A 40 -0.72 -0.04 4.08
N PRO A 41 -1.42 -0.08 5.23
CA PRO A 41 -2.86 -0.32 5.24
C PRO A 41 -3.67 0.75 4.50
N ARG A 42 -3.29 2.04 4.63
CA ARG A 42 -3.95 3.14 3.90
C ARG A 42 -3.83 2.99 2.38
N LEU A 43 -2.66 2.58 1.90
CA LEU A 43 -2.43 2.30 0.49
C LEU A 43 -3.20 1.05 0.03
N LEU A 44 -3.18 -0.01 0.83
CA LEU A 44 -3.85 -1.26 0.50
C LEU A 44 -5.36 -1.08 0.36
N TYR A 45 -5.97 -0.28 1.23
CA TYR A 45 -7.37 0.10 1.13
C TYR A 45 -7.69 0.74 -0.23
N LEU A 46 -6.91 1.71 -0.69
CA LEU A 46 -7.13 2.32 -2.01
C LEU A 46 -6.84 1.35 -3.16
N PHE A 47 -5.79 0.53 -3.07
CA PHE A 47 -5.48 -0.43 -4.13
C PHE A 47 -6.58 -1.47 -4.33
N GLN A 48 -7.28 -1.85 -3.25
CA GLN A 48 -8.37 -2.82 -3.29
C GLN A 48 -9.71 -2.18 -3.67
N THR A 49 -9.99 -0.96 -3.21
CA THR A 49 -11.26 -0.27 -3.47
C THR A 49 -11.31 0.40 -4.84
N VAL A 50 -10.16 0.86 -5.33
CA VAL A 50 -10.01 1.52 -6.63
C VAL A 50 -8.91 0.83 -7.43
N PRO A 51 -9.17 -0.39 -7.96
CA PRO A 51 -8.20 -1.15 -8.73
C PRO A 51 -8.00 -0.45 -10.09
N MET A 52 -7.00 0.42 -10.16
CA MET A 52 -6.62 1.13 -11.37
C MET A 52 -5.11 1.10 -11.57
N ASP A 53 -4.68 1.26 -12.83
CA ASP A 53 -3.27 1.43 -13.10
C ASP A 53 -2.78 2.78 -12.60
N ILE A 54 -1.68 2.76 -11.86
CA ILE A 54 -1.13 3.92 -11.16
C ILE A 54 0.17 4.33 -11.85
N PRO A 55 0.36 5.62 -12.18
CA PRO A 55 1.58 6.09 -12.80
C PRO A 55 2.82 5.71 -11.98
N ARG A 56 3.88 5.26 -12.66
CA ARG A 56 5.17 4.92 -12.03
C ARG A 56 5.72 6.06 -11.15
N ALA A 57 5.45 7.31 -11.53
CA ALA A 57 5.83 8.51 -10.80
C ALA A 57 5.32 8.53 -9.34
N PHE A 58 4.10 8.02 -9.09
CA PHE A 58 3.52 7.90 -7.76
C PHE A 58 4.40 7.02 -6.87
N PHE A 59 4.71 5.81 -7.34
CA PHE A 59 5.54 4.87 -6.60
C PHE A 59 6.95 5.40 -6.38
N THR A 60 7.55 6.07 -7.37
CA THR A 60 8.89 6.66 -7.19
C THR A 60 8.91 7.72 -6.09
N THR A 61 7.87 8.57 -6.02
CA THR A 61 7.74 9.59 -4.98
C THR A 61 7.53 8.96 -3.61
N LEU A 62 6.61 7.99 -3.51
CA LEU A 62 6.32 7.28 -2.28
C LEU A 62 7.53 6.51 -1.74
N HIS A 63 8.26 5.79 -2.60
CA HIS A 63 9.48 5.09 -2.20
C HIS A 63 10.60 6.07 -1.80
N LYS A 64 10.70 7.24 -2.45
CA LYS A 64 11.66 8.28 -2.08
C LYS A 64 11.35 8.82 -0.67
N ALA A 65 10.09 9.14 -0.39
CA ALA A 65 9.65 9.62 0.91
C ALA A 65 9.89 8.57 2.02
N ALA A 66 9.52 7.30 1.78
CA ALA A 66 9.77 6.21 2.70
C ALA A 66 11.28 6.01 2.98
N ARG A 67 12.12 6.09 1.94
CA ARG A 67 13.58 6.01 2.07
C ARG A 67 14.11 7.18 2.92
N GLN A 68 13.71 8.40 2.62
CA GLN A 68 14.12 9.60 3.37
C GLN A 68 13.71 9.51 4.84
N PHE A 69 12.50 9.01 5.11
CA PHE A 69 12.02 8.78 6.45
C PHE A 69 12.88 7.76 7.21
N ILE A 70 13.07 6.55 6.66
CA ILE A 70 13.85 5.47 7.31
C ILE A 70 15.27 5.95 7.66
N TRP A 71 15.92 6.64 6.72
CA TRP A 71 17.33 7.05 6.84
C TRP A 71 17.54 8.47 7.35
N ARG A 72 16.49 9.21 7.74
CA ARG A 72 16.59 10.63 8.18
C ARG A 72 17.35 11.50 7.18
N ASP A 73 17.04 11.40 5.89
CA ASP A 73 17.77 12.04 4.77
C ASP A 73 19.26 11.67 4.62
N THR A 74 19.78 10.72 5.40
CA THR A 74 21.14 10.22 5.20
C THR A 74 21.20 9.18 4.09
N ALA A 75 22.41 8.90 3.59
CA ALA A 75 22.62 7.87 2.59
C ALA A 75 22.20 6.48 3.14
N PRO A 76 21.40 5.70 2.38
CA PRO A 76 21.03 4.35 2.80
C PRO A 76 22.24 3.46 2.97
N ARG A 77 22.28 2.74 4.08
CA ARG A 77 23.33 1.76 4.35
C ARG A 77 23.02 0.38 3.75
N ILE A 78 21.74 0.13 3.43
CA ILE A 78 21.26 -1.17 2.91
C ILE A 78 20.67 -0.97 1.51
N ARG A 79 21.05 -1.85 0.57
CA ARG A 79 20.47 -1.90 -0.79
C ARG A 79 18.97 -2.16 -0.73
N ARG A 80 18.18 -1.51 -1.58
CA ARG A 80 16.71 -1.66 -1.61
C ARG A 80 16.27 -3.13 -1.73
N SER A 81 16.94 -3.92 -2.56
CA SER A 81 16.64 -5.35 -2.74
C SER A 81 16.76 -6.14 -1.44
N LEU A 82 17.75 -5.84 -0.59
CA LEU A 82 17.92 -6.45 0.72
C LEU A 82 16.92 -5.90 1.75
N LEU A 83 16.56 -4.62 1.62
CA LEU A 83 15.59 -3.97 2.49
C LEU A 83 14.17 -4.55 2.32
N THR A 84 13.76 -4.83 1.08
CA THR A 84 12.43 -5.39 0.78
C THR A 84 12.36 -6.90 0.89
N ARG A 85 13.50 -7.60 0.77
CA ARG A 85 13.57 -9.07 0.87
C ARG A 85 12.98 -9.57 2.21
N PRO A 86 12.17 -10.64 2.21
CA PRO A 86 11.60 -11.20 3.44
C PRO A 86 12.66 -11.60 4.48
N LYS A 87 12.30 -11.51 5.77
CA LYS A 87 13.18 -11.90 6.88
C LYS A 87 13.65 -13.36 6.80
N ARG A 88 12.78 -14.27 6.39
CA ARG A 88 13.10 -15.70 6.18
C ARG A 88 14.24 -15.92 5.16
N LEU A 89 14.47 -14.95 4.28
CA LEU A 89 15.54 -14.99 3.29
C LEU A 89 16.70 -14.05 3.65
N GLY A 90 16.81 -13.59 4.90
CA GLY A 90 17.89 -12.70 5.37
C GLY A 90 17.74 -11.23 5.00
N GLY A 91 16.55 -10.78 4.60
CA GLY A 91 16.26 -9.36 4.35
C GLY A 91 15.55 -8.66 5.51
N ALA A 92 15.31 -7.36 5.38
CA ALA A 92 14.64 -6.59 6.44
C ALA A 92 13.09 -6.64 6.37
N GLY A 93 12.54 -7.11 5.25
CA GLY A 93 11.10 -7.29 5.02
C GLY A 93 10.32 -5.98 5.00
N LEU A 94 10.87 -4.90 4.43
CA LEU A 94 10.12 -3.67 4.16
C LEU A 94 9.11 -3.91 3.01
N PRO A 95 7.86 -3.43 3.11
CA PRO A 95 6.88 -3.60 2.04
C PRO A 95 7.30 -2.85 0.77
N ASP A 96 7.20 -3.52 -0.36
CA ASP A 96 7.38 -2.91 -1.67
C ASP A 96 6.03 -2.50 -2.25
N PHE A 97 5.70 -1.21 -2.18
CA PHE A 97 4.39 -0.68 -2.53
C PHE A 97 3.93 -1.04 -3.96
N THR A 98 4.85 -1.08 -4.93
CA THR A 98 4.53 -1.51 -6.31
C THR A 98 4.13 -2.99 -6.37
N THR A 99 4.82 -3.86 -5.63
CA THR A 99 4.47 -5.29 -5.56
C THR A 99 3.11 -5.49 -4.90
N TYR A 100 2.80 -4.75 -3.83
CA TYR A 100 1.49 -4.81 -3.16
C TYR A 100 0.35 -4.32 -4.06
N HIS A 101 0.55 -3.22 -4.79
CA HIS A 101 -0.43 -2.73 -5.77
C HIS A 101 -0.74 -3.76 -6.85
N ARG A 102 0.30 -4.37 -7.45
CA ARG A 102 0.14 -5.43 -8.44
C ARG A 102 -0.60 -6.64 -7.88
N ALA A 103 -0.28 -7.04 -6.65
CA ALA A 103 -0.96 -8.14 -5.98
C ALA A 103 -2.45 -7.81 -5.73
N ALA A 104 -2.77 -6.59 -5.30
CA ALA A 104 -4.15 -6.15 -5.10
C ALA A 104 -4.96 -6.14 -6.40
N ILE A 105 -4.39 -5.61 -7.49
CA ILE A 105 -5.02 -5.66 -8.82
C ILE A 105 -5.21 -7.12 -9.26
N GLY A 106 -4.18 -7.95 -9.14
CA GLY A 106 -4.27 -9.37 -9.50
C GLY A 106 -5.37 -10.11 -8.74
N ALA A 107 -5.50 -9.83 -7.44
CA ALA A 107 -6.58 -10.39 -6.62
C ALA A 107 -7.97 -9.90 -7.07
N CYS A 108 -8.11 -8.61 -7.39
CA CYS A 108 -9.35 -8.06 -7.93
C CYS A 108 -9.73 -8.70 -9.28
N ILE A 109 -8.77 -8.84 -10.19
CA ILE A 109 -8.97 -9.49 -11.49
C ILE A 109 -9.41 -10.95 -11.29
N LEU A 110 -8.72 -11.68 -10.41
CA LEU A 110 -9.06 -13.07 -10.10
C LEU A 110 -10.49 -13.19 -9.54
N ASP A 111 -10.87 -12.30 -8.62
CA ASP A 111 -12.23 -12.25 -8.07
C ASP A 111 -13.30 -11.98 -9.14
N LEU A 112 -13.00 -11.09 -10.11
CA LEU A 112 -13.90 -10.83 -11.25
C LEU A 112 -14.08 -12.07 -12.16
N PHE A 113 -13.04 -12.89 -12.33
CA PHE A 113 -13.12 -14.10 -13.16
C PHE A 113 -13.78 -15.28 -12.44
N HIS A 114 -13.63 -15.41 -11.13
CA HIS A 114 -14.11 -16.58 -10.38
C HIS A 114 -15.46 -16.39 -9.66
N HIS A 115 -15.88 -15.17 -9.32
CA HIS A 115 -17.03 -14.93 -8.43
C HIS A 115 -18.13 -14.05 -9.03
N LYS A 116 -18.78 -14.50 -10.12
CA LYS A 116 -19.99 -13.85 -10.61
C LYS A 116 -21.27 -14.21 -9.84
N GLU A 117 -21.34 -15.39 -9.20
CA GLU A 117 -22.58 -15.89 -8.57
C GLU A 117 -22.44 -16.26 -7.07
N ASP A 118 -21.22 -16.34 -6.54
CA ASP A 118 -20.97 -16.84 -5.16
C ASP A 118 -20.71 -15.76 -4.11
N LYS A 119 -20.82 -14.48 -4.46
CA LYS A 119 -20.58 -13.43 -3.48
C LYS A 119 -21.72 -13.39 -2.46
N ILE A 120 -21.37 -13.38 -1.17
CA ILE A 120 -22.33 -13.40 -0.06
C ILE A 120 -23.39 -12.30 -0.22
N TRP A 121 -23.00 -11.10 -0.65
CA TRP A 121 -23.94 -9.99 -0.87
C TRP A 121 -24.91 -10.24 -2.02
N VAL A 122 -24.50 -10.94 -3.08
CA VAL A 122 -25.39 -11.32 -4.21
C VAL A 122 -26.47 -12.26 -3.70
N ARG A 123 -26.10 -13.24 -2.88
CA ARG A 123 -27.06 -14.17 -2.25
C ARG A 123 -28.00 -13.43 -1.30
N SER A 124 -27.46 -12.55 -0.44
CA SER A 124 -28.28 -11.74 0.46
C SER A 124 -29.26 -10.82 -0.29
N GLU A 125 -28.88 -10.25 -1.42
CA GLU A 125 -29.75 -9.40 -2.23
C GLU A 125 -30.84 -10.21 -2.95
N LEU A 126 -30.52 -11.43 -3.42
CA LEU A 126 -31.49 -12.37 -3.99
C LEU A 126 -32.51 -12.84 -2.93
N ASP A 127 -32.06 -13.14 -1.71
CA ASP A 127 -32.93 -13.53 -0.61
C ASP A 127 -33.91 -12.41 -0.21
N LEU A 128 -33.46 -11.15 -0.27
CA LEU A 128 -34.28 -9.98 0.05
C LEU A 128 -35.26 -9.57 -1.06
N SER A 129 -34.94 -9.89 -2.31
CA SER A 129 -35.72 -9.50 -3.49
C SER A 129 -36.68 -10.58 -3.99
N SER A 130 -36.56 -11.80 -3.47
CA SER A 130 -37.50 -12.89 -3.80
C SER A 130 -38.85 -12.64 -3.12
N PRO A 131 -39.99 -12.64 -3.85
CA PRO A 131 -41.30 -12.49 -3.24
C PRO A 131 -41.63 -13.71 -2.38
N HIS A 132 -42.15 -13.49 -1.17
CA HIS A 132 -42.73 -14.53 -0.32
C HIS A 132 -44.04 -15.07 -0.91
#